data_AF-A0A950N225-F1
#
_entry.id   AF-A0A950N225-F1
#
_cell.length_a   1.000
_cell.length_b   1.000
_cell.length_c   1.000
_cell.angle_alpha   90.00
_cell.angle_beta   90.00
_cell.angle_gamma   90.00
#
_symmetry.space_group_name_H-M   'P 1'
#
loop_
_entity.id
_entity.type
_entity.pdbx_description
1 polymer ?
#
loop_
_entity_poly.entity_id
_entity_poly.type
_entity_poly.pdbx_seq_one_letter_code
_entity_poly.pdbx_strand_id
1 'polypeptide(L)'
;MYGQTHAGLGWAIGMLPPTSDRRLRAWCTIAAVVPDYDAGAMLFGMDAYVRLHHKPGHNVYFGLLFLLAAYPFFHGRPLKQRWTAIVLISLALASHLLTDMKLSGWEVYLFWPFSERGYGFQPILALGHPINLWLAGVFMTLPWLLALWKPVTPLELVSPRLDRIFLNAFRKKSLACSTCGTSCNNRCDTCERPACMKHGRLDWKFRIACPACASP
;
A
#
# COMPACT_ATOMS: atom_id res chain seq x y z
N MET A 1 12.74 9.53 -2.31
CA MET A 1 11.51 9.99 -1.59
C MET A 1 11.39 9.14 -0.33
N TYR A 2 10.52 9.48 0.63
CA TYR A 2 10.38 8.62 1.81
C TYR A 2 9.59 7.34 1.50
N GLY A 3 9.92 6.22 2.13
CA GLY A 3 9.27 4.92 1.89
C GLY A 3 7.74 4.93 2.02
N GLN A 4 7.19 5.68 2.99
CA GLN A 4 5.73 5.84 3.15
C GLN A 4 5.06 6.54 1.96
N THR A 5 5.79 7.43 1.29
CA THR A 5 5.30 8.13 0.11
C THR A 5 5.19 7.17 -1.07
N HIS A 6 6.19 6.32 -1.25
CA HIS A 6 6.15 5.27 -2.26
C HIS A 6 5.03 4.25 -1.98
N ALA A 7 4.82 3.87 -0.73
CA ALA A 7 3.73 2.98 -0.33
C ALA A 7 2.35 3.52 -0.75
N GLY A 8 2.11 4.81 -0.52
CA GLY A 8 0.88 5.49 -0.91
C GLY A 8 0.68 5.53 -2.42
N LEU A 9 1.73 5.87 -3.18
CA LEU A 9 1.71 5.86 -4.64
C LEU A 9 1.45 4.45 -5.19
N GLY A 10 2.15 3.43 -4.68
CA GLY A 10 1.95 2.03 -5.06
C GLY A 10 0.53 1.55 -4.80
N TRP A 11 -0.06 1.89 -3.65
CA TRP A 11 -1.46 1.57 -3.36
C TRP A 11 -2.41 2.22 -4.37
N ALA A 12 -2.19 3.51 -4.68
CA ALA A 12 -2.99 4.26 -5.66
C ALA A 12 -2.89 3.66 -7.07
N ILE A 13 -1.70 3.22 -7.50
CA ILE A 13 -1.52 2.50 -8.78
C ILE A 13 -2.34 1.21 -8.81
N GLY A 14 -2.29 0.42 -7.74
CA GLY A 14 -3.08 -0.81 -7.61
C GLY A 14 -4.58 -0.57 -7.62
N MET A 15 -5.03 0.65 -7.31
CA MET A 15 -6.43 1.07 -7.27
C MET A 15 -6.99 1.47 -8.65
N LEU A 16 -6.14 1.77 -9.63
CA LEU A 16 -6.56 2.24 -10.96
C LEU A 16 -7.57 1.32 -11.69
N PRO A 17 -7.34 0.00 -11.84
CA PRO A 17 -8.23 -0.83 -12.64
C PRO A 17 -9.62 -0.96 -12.00
N PRO A 18 -10.71 -1.02 -12.79
CA PRO A 18 -12.05 -1.27 -12.26
C PRO A 18 -12.14 -2.59 -11.48
N THR A 19 -11.38 -3.60 -11.90
CA THR A 19 -11.30 -4.92 -11.25
C THR A 19 -10.26 -4.98 -10.12
N SER A 20 -9.90 -3.83 -9.54
CA SER A 20 -8.93 -3.75 -8.44
C SER A 20 -9.43 -4.50 -7.20
N ASP A 21 -8.59 -5.38 -6.66
CA ASP A 21 -8.84 -6.04 -5.39
C ASP A 21 -7.69 -5.79 -4.40
N ARG A 22 -7.90 -6.23 -3.15
CA ARG A 22 -6.92 -6.09 -2.08
C ARG A 22 -5.56 -6.70 -2.44
N ARG A 23 -5.57 -7.84 -3.13
CA ARG A 23 -4.34 -8.56 -3.50
C ARG A 23 -3.49 -7.72 -4.46
N LEU A 24 -4.09 -7.17 -5.50
CA LEU A 24 -3.39 -6.30 -6.44
C LEU A 24 -2.84 -5.05 -5.72
N ARG A 25 -3.67 -4.39 -4.91
CA ARG A 25 -3.25 -3.20 -4.15
C ARG A 25 -2.08 -3.52 -3.21
N ALA A 26 -2.14 -4.63 -2.49
CA ALA A 26 -1.04 -5.08 -1.64
C ALA A 26 0.26 -5.30 -2.44
N TRP A 27 0.20 -6.01 -3.57
CA TRP A 27 1.39 -6.25 -4.40
C TRP A 27 1.96 -4.95 -4.99
N CYS A 28 1.12 -4.01 -5.44
CA CYS A 28 1.61 -2.72 -5.91
C CYS A 28 2.22 -1.88 -4.79
N THR A 29 1.63 -1.87 -3.59
CA THR A 29 2.22 -1.21 -2.41
C THR A 29 3.57 -1.82 -2.05
N ILE A 30 3.66 -3.16 -2.00
CA ILE A 30 4.93 -3.85 -1.72
C ILE A 30 5.95 -3.53 -2.81
N ALA A 31 5.57 -3.60 -4.10
CA ALA A 31 6.46 -3.32 -5.22
C ALA A 31 7.07 -1.91 -5.15
N ALA A 32 6.29 -0.95 -4.66
CA ALA A 32 6.74 0.43 -4.49
C ALA A 32 7.58 0.65 -3.23
N VAL A 33 7.69 -0.29 -2.30
CA VAL A 33 8.47 -0.11 -1.05
C VAL A 33 9.65 -1.06 -0.99
N VAL A 34 9.50 -2.25 -1.56
CA VAL A 34 10.47 -3.33 -1.44
C VAL A 34 11.87 -2.95 -1.96
N PRO A 35 12.10 -2.07 -2.95
CA PRO A 35 13.47 -1.70 -3.33
C PRO A 35 14.28 -1.13 -2.16
N ASP A 36 13.64 -0.40 -1.24
CA ASP A 36 14.25 0.15 -0.02
C ASP A 36 14.61 -0.91 1.03
N TYR A 37 14.42 -2.22 0.77
CA TYR A 37 14.92 -3.23 1.72
C TYR A 37 16.44 -3.10 1.94
N ASP A 38 17.16 -2.60 0.94
CA ASP A 38 18.60 -2.35 1.02
C ASP A 38 18.96 -1.15 1.93
N ALA A 39 18.00 -0.30 2.29
CA ALA A 39 18.16 0.70 3.35
C ALA A 39 18.42 0.05 4.72
N GLY A 40 18.06 -1.23 4.89
CA GLY A 40 18.42 -2.04 6.06
C GLY A 40 19.93 -2.15 6.28
N ALA A 41 20.76 -1.87 5.27
CA ALA A 41 22.22 -1.74 5.42
C ALA A 41 22.62 -0.69 6.48
N MET A 42 21.74 0.26 6.80
CA MET A 42 21.91 1.23 7.90
C MET A 42 22.14 0.56 9.25
N LEU A 43 21.56 -0.63 9.48
CA LEU A 43 21.75 -1.39 10.72
C LEU A 43 23.22 -1.84 10.92
N PHE A 44 24.02 -1.81 9.85
CA PHE A 44 25.45 -2.14 9.85
C PHE A 44 26.35 -0.90 9.72
N GLY A 45 25.78 0.31 9.90
CA GLY A 45 26.50 1.58 9.90
C GLY A 45 26.36 2.39 8.61
N MET A 46 26.73 3.67 8.69
CA MET A 46 26.59 4.63 7.59
C MET A 46 27.42 4.22 6.36
N ASP A 47 28.61 3.66 6.55
CA ASP A 47 29.46 3.22 5.44
C ASP A 47 28.81 2.07 4.65
N ALA A 48 28.16 1.13 5.36
CA ALA A 48 27.42 0.04 4.72
C ALA A 48 26.20 0.59 3.97
N TYR A 49 25.46 1.52 4.59
CA TYR A 49 24.33 2.20 3.96
C TYR A 49 24.74 2.92 2.66
N VAL A 50 25.76 3.77 2.69
CA VAL A 50 26.21 4.52 1.49
C VAL A 50 26.69 3.58 0.39
N ARG A 51 27.32 2.45 0.74
CA ARG A 51 27.81 1.48 -0.24
C ARG A 51 26.73 0.61 -0.87
N LEU A 52 25.68 0.28 -0.12
CA LEU A 52 24.70 -0.74 -0.52
C LEU A 52 23.33 -0.18 -0.85
N HIS A 53 22.91 0.92 -0.24
CA HIS A 53 21.61 1.51 -0.53
C HIS A 53 21.56 1.95 -2.00
N HIS A 54 20.45 1.65 -2.68
CA HIS A 54 20.27 1.78 -4.13
C HIS A 54 21.02 0.78 -5.04
N LYS A 55 21.52 -0.35 -4.51
CA LYS A 55 22.04 -1.46 -5.36
C LYS A 55 21.20 -2.74 -5.28
N PRO A 56 21.14 -3.48 -4.15
CA PRO A 56 20.50 -4.80 -4.12
C PRO A 56 18.99 -4.80 -4.40
N GLY A 57 18.26 -3.76 -3.99
CA GLY A 57 16.81 -3.64 -4.26
C GLY A 57 16.46 -2.79 -5.48
N HIS A 58 17.43 -2.07 -6.02
CA HIS A 58 17.23 -1.07 -7.06
C HIS A 58 17.80 -1.49 -8.42
N ASN A 59 17.86 -2.79 -8.68
CA ASN A 59 18.34 -3.32 -9.97
C ASN A 59 17.25 -4.10 -10.71
N VAL A 60 17.44 -4.26 -12.02
CA VAL A 60 16.46 -4.92 -12.90
C VAL A 60 16.27 -6.39 -12.58
N TYR A 61 17.29 -7.07 -12.06
CA TYR A 61 17.22 -8.49 -11.72
C TYR A 61 16.33 -8.71 -10.50
N PHE A 62 16.47 -7.87 -9.48
CA PHE A 62 15.59 -7.86 -8.32
C PHE A 62 14.14 -7.58 -8.74
N GLY A 63 13.92 -6.57 -9.59
CA GLY A 63 12.59 -6.29 -10.13
C GLY A 63 12.00 -7.48 -10.88
N LEU A 64 12.79 -8.15 -11.73
CA LEU A 64 12.34 -9.34 -12.46
C LEU A 64 11.98 -10.49 -11.50
N LEU A 65 12.84 -10.79 -10.52
CA LEU A 65 12.57 -11.81 -9.50
C LEU A 65 11.30 -11.50 -8.72
N PHE A 66 11.10 -10.23 -8.36
CA PHE A 66 9.89 -9.79 -7.66
C PHE A 66 8.63 -10.00 -8.51
N LEU A 67 8.67 -9.66 -9.80
CA LEU A 67 7.55 -9.88 -10.72
C LEU A 67 7.26 -11.36 -10.94
N LEU A 68 8.30 -12.20 -11.07
CA LEU A 68 8.17 -13.66 -11.14
C LEU A 68 7.53 -14.21 -9.86
N ALA A 69 7.92 -13.71 -8.69
CA ALA A 69 7.32 -14.09 -7.41
C ALA A 69 5.86 -13.64 -7.28
N ALA A 70 5.49 -12.49 -7.84
CA ALA A 70 4.11 -11.99 -7.81
C ALA A 70 3.17 -12.76 -8.75
N TYR A 71 3.68 -13.30 -9.87
CA TYR A 71 2.86 -13.90 -10.92
C TYR A 71 1.91 -15.03 -10.48
N PRO A 72 2.34 -16.03 -9.67
CA PRO A 72 1.48 -17.12 -9.21
C PRO A 72 0.24 -16.64 -8.43
N PHE A 73 0.33 -15.49 -7.75
CA PHE A 73 -0.76 -14.93 -6.95
C PHE A 73 -1.96 -14.47 -7.80
N PHE A 74 -1.81 -14.42 -9.13
CA PHE A 74 -2.85 -14.04 -10.07
C PHE A 74 -3.26 -15.18 -11.02
N HIS A 75 -2.89 -16.44 -10.70
CA HIS A 75 -3.19 -17.59 -11.55
C HIS A 75 -4.70 -17.83 -11.76
N GLY A 76 -5.53 -17.57 -10.76
CA GLY A 76 -6.99 -17.74 -10.88
C GLY A 76 -7.71 -16.68 -11.74
N ARG A 77 -6.99 -15.68 -12.29
CA ARG A 77 -7.59 -14.61 -13.09
C ARG A 77 -7.54 -14.89 -14.59
N PRO A 78 -8.48 -14.35 -15.38
CA PRO A 78 -8.37 -14.31 -16.84
C PRO A 78 -7.02 -13.71 -17.28
N LEU A 79 -6.46 -14.23 -18.37
CA LEU A 79 -5.12 -13.86 -18.85
C LEU A 79 -4.92 -12.33 -18.97
N LYS A 80 -5.92 -11.62 -19.51
CA LYS A 80 -5.90 -10.15 -19.60
C LYS A 80 -5.74 -9.47 -18.23
N GLN A 81 -6.53 -9.88 -17.24
CA GLN A 81 -6.46 -9.32 -15.88
C GLN A 81 -5.17 -9.70 -15.16
N ARG A 82 -4.62 -10.89 -15.45
CA ARG A 82 -3.32 -11.32 -14.94
C ARG A 82 -2.20 -10.40 -15.46
N TRP A 83 -2.16 -10.16 -16.77
CA TRP A 83 -1.21 -9.22 -17.36
C TRP A 83 -1.39 -7.79 -16.86
N THR A 84 -2.63 -7.32 -16.71
CA THR A 84 -2.91 -6.02 -16.09
C THR A 84 -2.31 -5.93 -14.69
N ALA A 85 -2.43 -6.99 -13.87
CA ALA A 85 -1.81 -7.02 -12.55
C ALA A 85 -0.28 -6.88 -12.64
N ILE A 86 0.39 -7.68 -13.49
CA ILE A 86 1.85 -7.62 -13.67
C ILE A 86 2.32 -6.24 -14.15
N VAL A 87 1.62 -5.65 -15.12
CA VAL A 87 1.95 -4.31 -15.63
C VAL A 87 1.83 -3.27 -14.52
N LEU A 88 0.76 -3.30 -13.72
CA LEU A 88 0.57 -2.34 -12.63
C LEU A 88 1.60 -2.52 -11.51
N ILE A 89 1.96 -3.76 -11.17
CA ILE A 89 3.03 -4.06 -10.21
C ILE A 89 4.38 -3.55 -10.74
N SER A 90 4.64 -3.75 -12.04
CA SER A 90 5.85 -3.24 -12.71
C SER A 90 5.89 -1.71 -12.70
N LEU A 91 4.75 -1.05 -12.95
CA LEU A 91 4.63 0.41 -12.88
C LEU A 91 4.84 0.92 -11.46
N ALA A 92 4.35 0.22 -10.44
CA ALA A 92 4.58 0.59 -9.05
C ALA A 92 6.07 0.48 -8.68
N LEU A 93 6.75 -0.59 -9.08
CA LEU A 93 8.19 -0.74 -8.88
C LEU A 93 8.99 0.33 -9.66
N ALA A 94 8.64 0.54 -10.93
CA ALA A 94 9.28 1.58 -11.75
C ALA A 94 9.06 2.98 -11.18
N SER A 95 7.90 3.25 -10.57
CA SER A 95 7.62 4.53 -9.94
C SER A 95 8.58 4.83 -8.78
N HIS A 96 8.97 3.81 -8.01
CA HIS A 96 9.97 3.95 -6.96
C HIS A 96 11.32 4.39 -7.54
N LEU A 97 11.87 3.57 -8.45
CA LEU A 97 13.17 3.85 -9.08
C LEU A 97 13.20 5.23 -9.75
N LEU A 98 12.15 5.57 -10.50
CA LEU A 98 12.06 6.85 -11.20
C LEU A 98 12.00 8.03 -10.23
N THR A 99 11.26 7.92 -9.13
CA THR A 99 11.14 9.02 -8.17
C THR A 99 12.40 9.20 -7.35
N ASP A 100 13.16 8.14 -7.05
CA ASP A 100 14.48 8.28 -6.44
C ASP A 100 15.49 8.91 -7.39
N MET A 101 15.53 8.46 -8.64
CA MET A 101 16.42 9.06 -9.64
C MET A 101 16.04 10.52 -9.97
N LYS A 102 14.74 10.83 -10.11
CA LYS A 102 14.29 12.11 -10.69
C LYS A 102 13.98 13.18 -9.66
N LEU A 103 13.43 12.79 -8.51
CA LEU A 103 12.99 13.72 -7.46
C LEU A 103 13.97 13.80 -6.29
N SER A 104 14.76 12.74 -6.08
CA SER A 104 15.79 12.71 -5.02
C SER A 104 17.20 12.87 -5.56
N GLY A 105 17.40 12.59 -6.85
CA GLY A 105 18.72 12.67 -7.51
C GLY A 105 19.62 11.49 -7.19
N TRP A 106 19.08 10.40 -6.64
CA TRP A 106 19.86 9.22 -6.31
C TRP A 106 20.29 8.48 -7.57
N GLU A 107 21.54 8.03 -7.59
CA GLU A 107 21.99 7.08 -8.58
C GLU A 107 21.46 5.70 -8.25
N VAL A 108 20.87 5.06 -9.26
CA VAL A 108 20.34 3.72 -9.20
C VAL A 108 21.21 2.80 -10.04
N TYR A 109 21.64 1.68 -9.47
CA TYR A 109 22.58 0.76 -10.09
C TYR A 109 21.83 -0.37 -10.81
N LEU A 110 21.20 -0.04 -11.94
CA LEU A 110 20.23 -0.90 -12.64
C LEU A 110 20.75 -2.31 -12.97
N PHE A 111 22.06 -2.46 -13.21
CA PHE A 111 22.68 -3.73 -13.62
C PHE A 111 23.63 -4.32 -12.56
N TRP A 112 23.55 -3.86 -11.30
CA TRP A 112 24.27 -4.49 -10.19
C TRP A 112 23.79 -5.93 -9.98
N PRO A 113 24.66 -6.93 -9.70
CA PRO A 113 26.09 -6.82 -9.35
C PRO A 113 27.06 -6.90 -10.53
N PHE A 114 26.57 -6.98 -11.77
CA PHE A 114 27.44 -7.15 -12.95
C PHE A 114 28.03 -5.83 -13.47
N SER A 115 27.49 -4.70 -13.03
CA SER A 115 27.97 -3.36 -13.36
C SER A 115 27.81 -2.42 -12.18
N GLU A 116 28.86 -1.67 -11.87
CA GLU A 116 28.87 -0.59 -10.87
C GLU A 116 28.49 0.76 -11.48
N ARG A 117 27.94 0.78 -12.70
CA ARG A 117 27.48 2.01 -13.34
C ARG A 117 26.18 2.51 -12.68
N GLY A 118 26.26 3.65 -12.00
CA GLY A 118 25.11 4.40 -11.52
C GLY A 118 24.36 5.06 -12.68
N TYR A 119 23.03 5.04 -12.61
CA TYR A 119 22.14 5.77 -13.50
C TYR A 119 21.33 6.75 -12.65
N GLY A 120 21.40 8.02 -12.99
CA GLY A 120 20.62 9.07 -12.33
C GLY A 120 20.11 10.05 -13.38
N PHE A 121 19.12 10.84 -12.99
CA PHE A 121 18.78 12.05 -13.73
C PHE A 121 19.41 13.24 -13.02
N GLN A 122 19.67 14.31 -13.76
CA GLN A 122 19.81 15.63 -13.14
C GLN A 122 18.55 15.86 -12.29
N PRO A 123 18.67 15.99 -10.95
CA PRO A 123 17.51 16.11 -10.09
C PRO A 123 16.76 17.36 -10.47
N ILE A 124 15.47 17.22 -10.76
CA ILE A 124 14.63 18.40 -11.00
C ILE A 124 14.51 19.22 -9.71
N LEU A 125 14.58 18.53 -8.56
CA LEU A 125 14.39 19.08 -7.23
C LEU A 125 15.48 18.52 -6.31
N ALA A 126 16.14 19.38 -5.54
CA ALA A 126 16.96 18.92 -4.42
C ALA A 126 16.09 18.13 -3.45
N LEU A 127 16.64 17.13 -2.75
CA LEU A 127 15.88 16.28 -1.82
C LEU A 127 15.07 17.11 -0.79
N GLY A 128 15.68 18.18 -0.26
CA GLY A 128 15.05 19.12 0.68
C GLY A 128 14.14 20.19 0.05
N HIS A 129 13.90 20.14 -1.26
CA HIS A 129 13.05 21.12 -1.93
C HIS A 129 11.60 21.00 -1.43
N PRO A 130 10.89 22.12 -1.13
CA PRO A 130 9.53 22.07 -0.60
C PRO A 130 8.54 21.25 -1.43
N ILE A 131 8.73 21.20 -2.76
CA ILE A 131 7.92 20.36 -3.66
C ILE A 131 8.00 18.87 -3.30
N ASN A 132 9.14 18.36 -2.85
CA ASN A 132 9.23 16.96 -2.40
C ASN A 132 8.39 16.71 -1.15
N LEU A 133 8.30 17.69 -0.24
CA LEU A 133 7.41 17.63 0.92
C LEU A 133 5.93 17.68 0.49
N TRP A 134 5.59 18.53 -0.47
CA TRP A 134 4.25 18.58 -1.05
C TRP A 134 3.86 17.27 -1.72
N LEU A 135 4.73 16.70 -2.56
CA LEU A 135 4.51 15.40 -3.20
C LEU A 135 4.39 14.28 -2.17
N ALA A 136 5.18 14.32 -1.09
CA ALA A 136 5.03 13.42 0.03
C ALA A 136 3.64 13.51 0.66
N GLY A 137 3.18 14.74 0.94
CA GLY A 137 1.83 14.99 1.45
C GLY A 137 0.74 14.48 0.50
N VAL A 138 0.86 14.73 -0.81
CA VAL A 138 -0.09 14.27 -1.82
C VAL A 138 -0.16 12.74 -1.86
N PHE A 139 0.96 12.02 -1.99
CA PHE A 139 0.89 10.56 -2.09
C PHE A 139 0.55 9.86 -0.78
N MET A 140 0.78 10.51 0.38
CA MET A 140 0.28 10.01 1.66
C MET A 140 -1.22 10.23 1.84
N THR A 141 -1.78 11.31 1.30
CA THR A 141 -3.22 11.67 1.45
C THR A 141 -4.10 11.08 0.34
N LEU A 142 -3.56 10.93 -0.87
CA LEU A 142 -4.28 10.45 -2.05
C LEU A 142 -5.01 9.11 -1.82
N PRO A 143 -4.42 8.08 -1.20
CA PRO A 143 -5.13 6.84 -0.91
C PRO A 143 -6.42 7.03 -0.09
N TRP A 144 -6.44 8.00 0.82
CA TRP A 144 -7.61 8.33 1.63
C TRP A 144 -8.67 9.08 0.83
N LEU A 145 -8.24 9.98 -0.07
CA LEU A 145 -9.16 10.68 -0.97
C LEU A 145 -9.79 9.72 -1.98
N LEU A 146 -9.03 8.74 -2.48
CA LEU A 146 -9.53 7.70 -3.38
C LEU A 146 -10.62 6.81 -2.74
N ALA A 147 -10.68 6.75 -1.40
CA ALA A 147 -11.74 6.06 -0.68
C ALA A 147 -13.13 6.71 -0.89
N LEU A 148 -13.18 7.96 -1.34
CA LEU A 148 -14.42 8.63 -1.75
C LEU A 148 -14.97 8.08 -3.07
N TRP A 149 -14.10 7.60 -3.96
CA TRP A 149 -14.47 7.03 -5.25
C TRP A 149 -14.71 5.52 -5.16
N LYS A 150 -13.76 4.78 -4.59
CA LYS A 150 -13.84 3.33 -4.40
C LYS A 150 -13.67 3.06 -2.92
N PRO A 151 -14.68 2.52 -2.24
CA PRO A 151 -14.80 2.76 -0.82
C PRO A 151 -14.05 1.67 -0.03
N VAL A 152 -12.72 1.75 -0.12
CA VAL A 152 -11.67 0.97 0.54
C VAL A 152 -10.52 1.93 0.87
N THR A 153 -9.80 1.70 1.97
CA THR A 153 -8.63 2.52 2.37
C THR A 153 -7.38 1.63 2.52
N PRO A 154 -6.17 2.22 2.66
CA PRO A 154 -4.96 1.45 2.95
C PRO A 154 -5.01 0.60 4.21
N LEU A 155 -5.94 0.88 5.14
CA LEU A 155 -6.14 0.05 6.35
C LEU A 155 -6.47 -1.41 6.02
N GLU A 156 -6.99 -1.67 4.81
CA GLU A 156 -7.25 -3.04 4.35
C GLU A 156 -5.99 -3.90 4.31
N LEU A 157 -4.80 -3.30 4.13
CA LEU A 157 -3.54 -4.02 4.10
C LEU A 157 -3.26 -4.65 5.46
N VAL A 158 -3.56 -3.91 6.53
CA VAL A 158 -3.47 -4.39 7.93
C VAL A 158 -4.61 -5.34 8.24
N SER A 159 -5.86 -4.92 8.01
CA SER A 159 -7.04 -5.73 8.25
C SER A 159 -8.26 -5.24 7.44
N PRO A 160 -8.90 -6.10 6.62
CA PRO A 160 -10.16 -5.76 5.96
C PRO A 160 -11.28 -5.40 6.93
N ARG A 161 -11.25 -5.94 8.17
CA ARG A 161 -12.24 -5.62 9.19
C ARG A 161 -12.04 -4.22 9.74
N LEU A 162 -10.79 -3.84 10.01
CA LEU A 162 -10.44 -2.50 10.44
C LEU A 162 -10.85 -1.47 9.38
N ASP A 163 -10.56 -1.74 8.11
CA ASP A 163 -10.96 -0.89 6.98
C ASP A 163 -12.47 -0.68 6.94
N ARG A 164 -13.25 -1.77 7.06
CA ARG A 164 -14.72 -1.71 7.10
C ARG A 164 -15.22 -0.89 8.28
N ILE A 165 -14.65 -1.06 9.48
CA ILE A 165 -15.03 -0.30 10.68
C ILE A 165 -14.77 1.19 10.48
N PHE A 166 -13.59 1.52 9.97
CA PHE A 166 -13.19 2.90 9.68
C PHE A 166 -14.17 3.54 8.69
N LEU A 167 -14.40 2.91 7.54
CA LEU A 167 -15.33 3.43 6.52
C LEU A 167 -16.77 3.55 7.05
N ASN A 168 -17.22 2.60 7.86
CA ASN A 168 -18.55 2.64 8.47
C ASN A 168 -18.76 3.83 9.42
N ALA A 169 -17.69 4.38 9.99
CA ALA A 169 -17.75 5.57 10.84
C ALA A 169 -18.08 6.85 10.04
N PHE A 170 -17.60 6.95 8.79
CA PHE A 170 -17.75 8.14 7.94
C PHE A 170 -18.90 8.06 6.93
N ARG A 171 -19.33 6.85 6.54
CA ARG A 171 -20.44 6.68 5.61
C ARG A 171 -21.78 7.03 6.26
N LYS A 172 -22.76 7.43 5.43
CA LYS A 172 -24.16 7.60 5.84
C LYS A 172 -24.63 6.35 6.58
N LYS A 173 -25.13 6.53 7.80
CA LYS A 173 -25.58 5.45 8.66
C LYS A 173 -26.97 5.00 8.22
N SER A 174 -27.05 3.80 7.64
CA SER A 174 -28.26 3.28 7.00
C SER A 174 -28.99 2.22 7.82
N LEU A 175 -28.35 1.68 8.86
CA LEU A 175 -28.89 0.64 9.72
C LEU A 175 -29.27 1.22 11.09
N ALA A 176 -30.19 0.57 11.78
CA ALA A 176 -30.51 0.87 13.18
C ALA A 176 -29.96 -0.23 14.08
N CYS A 177 -29.26 0.14 15.16
CA CYS A 177 -28.71 -0.84 16.10
C CYS A 177 -29.83 -1.70 16.70
N SER A 178 -29.65 -3.02 16.70
CA SER A 178 -30.66 -3.96 17.20
C SER A 178 -30.91 -3.89 18.70
N THR A 179 -30.10 -3.12 19.44
CA THR A 179 -30.21 -2.97 20.90
C THR A 179 -30.80 -1.61 21.30
N CYS A 180 -30.42 -0.52 20.64
CA CYS A 180 -30.82 0.84 21.04
C CYS A 180 -31.45 1.68 19.93
N GLY A 181 -31.64 1.14 18.73
CA GLY A 181 -32.23 1.86 17.58
C GLY A 181 -31.33 2.93 16.96
N THR A 182 -30.22 3.33 17.58
CA THR A 182 -29.32 4.37 17.06
C THR A 182 -28.76 3.99 15.69
N SER A 183 -28.70 4.96 14.77
CA SER A 183 -28.14 4.77 13.44
C SER A 183 -26.69 4.27 13.49
N CYS A 184 -26.39 3.24 12.70
CA CYS A 184 -25.08 2.63 12.58
C CYS A 184 -24.88 2.00 11.19
N ASN A 185 -23.68 1.51 10.90
CA ASN A 185 -23.37 0.73 9.69
C ASN A 185 -22.67 -0.60 10.01
N ASN A 186 -22.24 -0.79 11.27
CA ASN A 186 -21.55 -2.00 11.70
C ASN A 186 -22.54 -3.14 11.93
N ARG A 187 -22.08 -4.36 11.67
CA ARG A 187 -22.81 -5.61 11.85
C ARG A 187 -21.97 -6.56 12.69
N CYS A 188 -22.64 -7.41 13.46
CA CYS A 188 -21.97 -8.48 14.17
C CYS A 188 -21.36 -9.47 13.17
N ASP A 189 -20.11 -9.86 13.36
CA ASP A 189 -19.43 -10.85 12.51
C ASP A 189 -19.94 -12.29 12.69
N THR A 190 -20.76 -12.54 13.73
CA THR A 190 -21.36 -13.86 14.02
C THR A 190 -22.80 -13.97 13.52
N CYS A 191 -23.66 -13.00 13.86
CA CYS A 191 -25.10 -13.07 13.56
C CYS A 191 -25.59 -11.99 12.58
N GLU A 192 -24.69 -11.17 12.03
CA GLU A 192 -24.96 -10.10 11.06
C GLU A 192 -25.94 -8.99 11.50
N ARG A 193 -26.45 -9.05 12.74
CA ARG A 193 -27.31 -8.02 13.32
C ARG A 193 -26.58 -6.68 13.42
N PRO A 194 -27.24 -5.54 13.11
CA PRO A 194 -26.60 -4.24 13.23
C PRO A 194 -26.26 -3.88 14.68
N ALA A 195 -25.02 -3.44 14.92
CA ALA A 195 -24.54 -3.07 16.24
C ALA A 195 -23.82 -1.71 16.17
N CYS A 196 -24.24 -0.74 16.99
CA CYS A 196 -23.51 0.52 17.11
C CYS A 196 -22.22 0.31 17.93
N MET A 197 -21.27 1.24 17.85
CA MET A 197 -19.98 1.13 18.57
C MET A 197 -20.11 1.16 20.10
N LYS A 198 -21.27 1.55 20.64
CA LYS A 198 -21.55 1.48 22.09
C LYS A 198 -21.95 0.08 22.56
N HIS A 199 -22.65 -0.68 21.72
CA HIS A 199 -23.17 -2.01 22.05
C HIS A 199 -22.38 -3.15 21.40
N GLY A 200 -21.66 -2.87 20.30
CA GLY A 200 -20.72 -3.81 19.71
C GLY A 200 -19.42 -3.86 20.51
N ARG A 201 -18.95 -5.06 20.84
CA ARG A 201 -17.61 -5.28 21.39
C ARG A 201 -16.65 -5.63 20.26
N LEU A 202 -15.46 -5.02 20.29
CA LEU A 202 -14.38 -5.33 19.38
C LEU A 202 -13.40 -6.32 20.03
N ASP A 203 -13.06 -7.38 19.32
CA ASP A 203 -11.94 -8.25 19.70
C ASP A 203 -10.61 -7.75 19.10
N TRP A 204 -9.52 -8.42 19.45
CA TRP A 204 -8.17 -8.11 18.95
C TRP A 204 -7.99 -8.35 17.44
N LYS A 205 -8.91 -9.09 16.79
CA LYS A 205 -8.95 -9.28 15.33
C LYS A 205 -9.87 -8.28 14.64
N PHE A 206 -10.33 -7.26 15.36
CA PHE A 206 -11.30 -6.26 14.90
C PHE A 206 -12.65 -6.87 14.49
N ARG A 207 -13.05 -7.99 15.10
CA ARG A 207 -14.40 -8.54 14.94
C ARG A 207 -15.36 -7.79 15.83
N ILE A 208 -16.54 -7.49 15.31
CA ILE A 208 -17.63 -6.89 16.07
C ILE A 208 -18.56 -8.01 16.56
N ALA A 209 -18.71 -8.14 17.87
CA ALA A 209 -19.71 -8.99 18.50
C ALA A 209 -20.84 -8.12 19.08
N CYS A 210 -22.10 -8.42 18.76
CA CYS A 210 -23.23 -7.77 19.43
C CYS A 210 -23.38 -8.31 20.87
N PRO A 211 -24.17 -7.65 21.75
CA PRO A 211 -24.32 -8.11 23.13
C PRO A 211 -24.73 -9.58 23.24
N ALA A 212 -25.63 -10.05 22.36
CA ALA A 212 -26.08 -11.44 22.36
C ALA A 212 -25.01 -12.47 21.96
N CYS A 213 -24.02 -12.07 21.14
CA CYS A 213 -22.93 -12.94 20.71
C CYS A 213 -21.63 -12.72 21.49
N ALA A 214 -21.57 -11.68 22.32
CA ALA A 214 -20.42 -11.36 23.16
C ALA A 214 -20.55 -11.92 24.58
N SER A 215 -21.71 -12.49 24.93
CA SER A 215 -21.89 -13.27 26.14
C SER A 215 -20.97 -14.49 26.11
N PRO A 216 -20.28 -14.80 27.21
CA PRO A 216 -19.46 -16.01 27.31
C PRO A 216 -20.29 -17.29 27.14
#